data_AF-A0A6H1ZNY6-F1
#
_entry.id   AF-A0A6H1ZNY6-F1
#
_cell.length_a   1.000
_cell.length_b   1.000
_cell.length_c   1.000
_cell.angle_alpha   90.00
_cell.angle_beta   90.00
_cell.angle_gamma   90.00
#
_symmetry.space_group_name_H-M   'P 1'
#
loop_
_entity.id
_entity.type
_entity.pdbx_description
1 polymer ?
#
loop_
_entity_poly.entity_id
_entity_poly.type
_entity_poly.pdbx_seq_one_letter_code
_entity_poly.pdbx_strand_id
1 'polypeptide(L)' 'MAEYPKEIEIDRLMNVVKVFGWVKVKEEVIGQEVFVTVKKTLLSEEAVSESAVPS' A
#
# COMPACT_ATOMS: atom_id res chain seq x y z
N MET A 1 -24.33 15.22 -7.74
CA MET A 1 -22.95 14.70 -7.72
C MET A 1 -22.91 13.74 -6.54
N ALA A 2 -22.66 12.45 -6.75
CA ALA A 2 -22.67 11.50 -5.63
C ALA A 2 -21.48 11.80 -4.73
N GLU A 3 -21.75 12.31 -3.53
CA GLU A 3 -20.75 12.49 -2.48
C GLU A 3 -20.48 11.10 -1.91
N TYR A 4 -19.40 10.47 -2.37
CA TYR A 4 -18.98 9.21 -1.79
C TYR A 4 -18.46 9.49 -0.37
N PRO A 5 -18.76 8.61 0.61
CA PRO A 5 -18.19 8.74 1.95
C PRO A 5 -16.66 8.72 1.82
N LYS A 6 -16.01 9.83 2.16
CA LYS A 6 -14.56 10.04 2.00
C LYS A 6 -13.73 8.90 2.61
N GLU A 7 -14.27 8.28 3.67
CA GLU A 7 -13.69 7.13 4.35
C GLU A 7 -13.58 5.88 3.46
N ILE A 8 -14.56 5.64 2.58
CA ILE A 8 -14.56 4.47 1.67
C ILE A 8 -13.45 4.58 0.61
N GLU A 9 -13.12 5.78 0.16
CA GLU A 9 -12.10 5.98 -0.87
C GLU A 9 -10.69 5.76 -0.30
N ILE A 10 -10.45 6.17 0.94
CA ILE A 10 -9.18 5.94 1.64
C ILE A 10 -8.95 4.45 1.85
N ASP A 11 -9.97 3.70 2.29
CA ASP A 11 -9.87 2.25 2.46
C ASP A 11 -9.55 1.52 1.16
N ARG A 12 -10.14 1.97 0.04
CA ARG A 12 -9.83 1.43 -1.30
C ARG A 12 -8.38 1.72 -1.69
N LEU A 13 -7.92 2.96 -1.52
CA LEU A 13 -6.53 3.34 -1.78
C LEU A 13 -5.56 2.51 -0.93
N MET A 14 -5.87 2.33 0.35
CA MET A 14 -5.08 1.54 1.28
C MET A 14 -5.03 0.06 0.91
N ASN A 15 -6.11 -0.50 0.38
CA ASN A 15 -6.11 -1.87 -0.16
C ASN A 15 -5.17 -2.01 -1.36
N VAL A 16 -5.15 -1.03 -2.28
CA VAL A 16 -4.20 -1.02 -3.40
C VAL A 16 -2.76 -0.93 -2.91
N VAL A 17 -2.47 -0.03 -1.97
CA VAL A 17 -1.15 0.14 -1.35
C VAL A 17 -0.65 -1.17 -0.73
N LYS A 18 -1.53 -1.90 -0.03
CA LYS A 18 -1.20 -3.21 0.56
C LYS A 18 -0.90 -4.29 -0.49
N VAL A 19 -1.65 -4.33 -1.60
CA VAL A 19 -1.40 -5.29 -2.70
C VAL A 19 0.00 -5.13 -3.28
N PHE A 20 0.51 -3.90 -3.34
CA PHE A 20 1.88 -3.62 -3.80
C PHE A 20 2.96 -3.88 -2.73
N GLY A 21 2.58 -4.36 -1.54
CA GLY A 21 3.50 -4.59 -0.42
C GLY A 21 4.06 -3.30 0.18
N TRP A 22 3.40 -2.16 -0.05
CA TRP A 22 3.81 -0.88 0.50
C TRP A 22 3.17 -0.65 1.86
N VAL A 23 3.86 0.06 2.73
CA VAL A 23 3.40 0.32 4.09
C VAL A 23 3.11 1.81 4.24
N LYS A 24 1.91 2.15 4.74
CA LYS A 24 1.59 3.53 5.11
C LYS A 24 2.45 3.95 6.30
N VAL A 25 3.12 5.08 6.14
CA VAL A 25 3.97 5.69 7.17
C VAL A 25 3.26 6.85 7.86
N LYS A 26 2.48 7.62 7.10
CA LYS A 26 1.82 8.83 7.60
C LYS A 26 0.52 9.06 6.84
N GLU A 27 -0.50 9.56 7.55
CA GLU A 27 -1.71 10.11 6.96
C GLU A 27 -1.97 11.46 7.62
N GLU A 28 -2.19 12.48 6.79
CA GLU A 28 -2.56 13.82 7.22
C GLU A 28 -3.80 14.27 6.46
N VAL A 29 -4.77 14.81 7.20
CA VAL A 29 -5.97 15.40 6.63
C VAL A 29 -5.85 16.91 6.79
N ILE A 30 -5.76 17.63 5.68
CA ILE A 30 -5.63 19.09 5.65
C ILE A 30 -6.82 19.64 4.87
N GLY A 31 -7.82 20.16 5.61
CA GLY A 31 -9.04 20.69 5.02
C GLY A 31 -9.85 19.60 4.28
N GLN A 32 -9.84 19.66 2.95
CA GLN A 32 -10.52 18.68 2.08
C GLN A 32 -9.56 17.69 1.43
N GLU A 33 -8.27 17.79 1.70
CA GLU A 33 -7.22 16.99 1.09
C GLU A 33 -6.70 15.94 2.08
N VAL A 34 -6.40 14.74 1.55
CA VAL A 34 -5.82 13.64 2.32
C VAL A 34 -4.45 13.33 1.73
N PHE A 35 -3.43 13.44 2.56
CA PHE A 35 -2.04 13.15 2.21
C PHE A 35 -1.65 11.82 2.84
N VAL A 36 -1.38 10.81 2.00
CA VAL A 36 -0.90 9.50 2.45
C VAL A 36 0.55 9.33 2.01
N THR A 37 1.46 9.16 2.97
CA THR A 37 2.85 8.82 2.70
C THR A 37 3.02 7.30 2.81
N VAL A 38 3.46 6.67 1.72
CA VAL A 38 3.72 5.22 1.66
C VAL A 38 5.21 4.98 1.49
N LYS A 39 5.73 3.96 2.18
CA LYS A 39 7.10 3.48 2.02
C LYS A 39 7.07 2.16 1.25
N LYS A 40 7.78 2.14 0.13
CA LYS A 40 8.08 0.93 -0.61
C LYS A 40 9.42 0.37 -0.12
N THR A 41 9.42 -0.87 0.33
CA THR A 41 10.66 -1.61 0.54
C THR A 41 11.10 -2.13 -0.82
N LEU A 42 12.16 -1.53 -1.38
CA LEU A 42 12.76 -1.99 -2.62
C LEU A 42 13.64 -3.20 -2.30
N LEU A 43 13.04 -4.39 -2.35
CA LEU A 43 13.68 -5.71 -2.18
C LEU A 43 14.32 -5.94 -0.79
N SER A 44 13.75 -6.87 -0.03
CA SER A 44 14.56 -7.68 0.90
C SER A 44 15.38 -8.64 0.03
N GLU A 45 16.67 -8.78 0.33
CA GLU A 45 17.68 -9.55 -0.38
C GLU A 45 17.47 -11.08 -0.32
N GLU A 46 16.22 -11.56 -0.25
CA GLU A 46 15.89 -12.98 -0.16
C GLU A 46 14.69 -13.32 -1.05
N ALA A 47 14.94 -13.27 -2.36
CA ALA A 47 14.22 -14.12 -3.31
C ALA A 47 15.19 -15.19 -3.83
N VAL A 48 15.82 -15.93 -2.92
CA VAL A 48 16.45 -17.21 -3.25
C VAL A 48 15.40 -18.28 -2.95
N SER A 49 14.41 -18.42 -3.83
CA SER A 49 13.68 -19.69 -3.92
C SER A 49 14.52 -20.60 -4.82
N GLU A 50 15.50 -21.26 -4.21
CA GLU A 50 16.24 -22.37 -4.76
C GLU A 50 15.22 -23.40 -5.27
N SER A 51 15.12 -23.55 -6.59
CA SER A 51 14.33 -24.63 -7.18
C SER A 51 15.04 -25.94 -6.83
N ALA A 52 14.60 -26.58 -5.75
CA ALA A 52 14.98 -27.93 -5.43
C ALA A 52 14.58 -28.84 -6.61
N VAL A 53 15.58 -29.29 -7.38
CA VAL A 53 15.43 -30.39 -8.34
C VAL A 53 15.65 -31.68 -7.55
N PRO A 54 14.62 -32.52 -7.32
CA PRO A 54 14.82 -33.83 -6.71
C PRO A 54 15.54 -34.78 -7.67
N SER A 55 16.28 -35.70 -7.05
CA SER A 55 17.30 -36.63 -7.56
C SER A 55 17.04 -37.40 -8.85
#